data_AF-X1TUL4-F1
#
_entry.id   AF-X1TUL4-F1
#
_cell.length_a   1.000
_cell.length_b   1.000
_cell.length_c   1.000
_cell.angle_alpha   90.00
_cell.angle_beta   90.00
_cell.angle_gamma   90.00
#
_symmetry.space_group_name_H-M   'P 1'
#
loop_
_entity.id
_entity.type
_entity.pdbx_description
1 polymer ?
#
loop_
_entity_poly.entity_id
_entity_poly.type
_entity_poly.pdbx_seq_one_letter_code
_entity_poly.pdbx_strand_id
1 'polypeptide(L)' 'MAAEYKIEDMAEKIKILKKTATELKRISGGIQAVDRNVDRILASIRMLEINVSDVKGLL' A
#
# COMPACT_ATOMS: atom_id res chain seq x y z
N MET A 1 25.69 -4.43 -10.84
CA MET A 1 24.50 -4.67 -11.68
C MET A 1 23.30 -4.52 -10.76
N ALA A 2 22.50 -3.45 -10.93
CA ALA A 2 21.27 -3.32 -10.16
C ALA A 2 20.35 -4.48 -10.57
N ALA A 3 19.87 -5.26 -9.60
CA ALA A 3 18.87 -6.26 -9.87
C ALA A 3 17.70 -5.60 -10.61
N GLU A 4 17.23 -6.23 -11.68
CA GLU A 4 16.08 -5.75 -12.45
C GLU A 4 14.91 -5.50 -11.48
N TYR A 5 14.50 -4.24 -11.38
CA TYR A 5 13.46 -3.85 -10.43
C TYR A 5 12.11 -4.43 -10.91
N LYS A 6 11.51 -5.30 -10.11
CA LYS A 6 10.21 -5.92 -10.41
C LYS A 6 9.04 -4.98 -10.09
N ILE A 7 8.91 -3.91 -10.87
CA ILE A 7 7.98 -2.80 -10.61
C ILE A 7 6.53 -3.26 -10.65
N GLU A 8 6.18 -4.15 -11.58
CA GLU A 8 4.85 -4.75 -11.70
C GLU A 8 4.50 -5.58 -10.47
N ASP A 9 5.44 -6.41 -10.00
CA ASP A 9 5.25 -7.22 -8.79
C ASP A 9 5.05 -6.31 -7.57
N MET A 10 5.85 -5.25 -7.44
CA MET A 10 5.69 -4.26 -6.36
C MET A 10 4.32 -3.58 -6.42
N ALA A 11 3.89 -3.13 -7.60
CA ALA A 11 2.60 -2.49 -7.80
C ALA A 11 1.43 -3.41 -7.38
N GLU A 12 1.48 -4.69 -7.76
CA GLU A 12 0.45 -5.65 -7.37
C GLU A 12 0.46 -5.92 -5.85
N LYS A 13 1.64 -6.02 -5.23
CA LYS A 13 1.73 -6.16 -3.77
C LYS A 13 1.20 -4.94 -3.02
N ILE A 14 1.48 -3.73 -3.50
CA ILE A 14 0.93 -2.48 -2.93
C ILE A 14 -0.59 -2.47 -2.98
N LYS A 15 -1.18 -2.90 -4.11
CA LYS A 15 -2.63 -3.02 -4.27
C LYS A 15 -3.24 -4.04 -3.29
N ILE A 16 -2.59 -5.18 -3.10
CA ILE A 16 -3.02 -6.20 -2.13
C ILE A 16 -2.95 -5.62 -0.71
N LEU A 17 -1.86 -4.95 -0.32
CA LEU A 17 -1.72 -4.32 0.99
C LEU A 17 -2.85 -3.32 1.26
N LYS A 18 -3.19 -2.48 0.27
CA LYS A 18 -4.29 -1.52 0.38
C LYS A 18 -5.63 -2.20 0.64
N LYS A 19 -5.92 -3.27 -0.12
CA LYS A 19 -7.17 -4.04 0.03
C LYS A 19 -7.24 -4.66 1.43
N THR A 20 -6.16 -5.29 1.88
CA THR A 20 -6.09 -5.92 3.21
C THR A 20 -6.23 -4.89 4.34
N ALA A 21 -5.56 -3.73 4.25
CA ALA A 21 -5.68 -2.68 5.25
C ALA A 21 -7.11 -2.10 5.30
N THR A 22 -7.72 -1.85 4.14
CA THR A 22 -9.11 -1.36 4.07
C THR A 22 -10.09 -2.36 4.67
N GLU A 23 -9.90 -3.64 4.39
CA GLU A 23 -10.70 -4.71 4.97
C GLU A 23 -10.54 -4.81 6.48
N LEU A 24 -9.30 -4.70 6.99
CA LEU A 24 -9.03 -4.64 8.43
C LEU A 24 -9.76 -3.47 9.10
N LYS A 25 -9.79 -2.29 8.47
CA LYS A 25 -10.58 -1.16 8.97
C LYS A 25 -12.07 -1.48 9.01
N ARG A 26 -12.58 -2.12 7.96
CA ARG A 26 -14.01 -2.47 7.84
C ARG A 26 -14.45 -3.43 8.96
N ILE A 27 -13.61 -4.38 9.32
CA ILE A 27 -13.91 -5.37 10.37
C ILE A 27 -13.45 -4.94 11.78
N SER A 28 -12.89 -3.72 11.93
CA SER A 28 -12.35 -3.26 13.21
C SER A 28 -13.41 -3.07 14.30
N GLY A 29 -14.70 -2.98 13.93
CA GLY A 29 -15.80 -2.71 14.86
C GLY A 29 -15.70 -1.34 15.55
N GLY A 30 -14.92 -0.40 15.00
CA GLY A 30 -14.72 0.93 15.58
C GLY A 30 -13.71 0.98 16.73
N ILE A 31 -12.87 -0.06 16.89
CA ILE A 31 -11.76 -0.03 17.86
C ILE A 31 -10.80 1.08 17.43
N GLN A 32 -10.81 2.21 18.15
CA GLN A 32 -10.05 3.41 17.79
C GLN A 32 -8.56 3.16 17.60
N ALA A 33 -7.97 2.28 18.42
CA ALA A 33 -6.57 1.91 18.29
C ALA A 33 -6.29 1.23 16.95
N VAL A 34 -7.18 0.33 16.50
CA VAL A 34 -7.06 -0.35 15.21
C VAL A 34 -7.25 0.64 14.08
N ASP A 35 -8.31 1.44 14.10
CA ASP A 35 -8.60 2.42 13.05
C ASP A 35 -7.45 3.41 12.83
N ARG A 36 -6.88 3.96 13.90
CA ARG A 36 -5.74 4.89 13.82
C ARG A 36 -4.48 4.23 13.26
N ASN A 37 -4.25 2.95 13.58
CA ASN A 37 -3.12 2.21 13.01
C ASN A 37 -3.33 1.92 11.53
N VAL A 38 -4.55 1.54 11.14
CA VAL A 38 -4.90 1.31 9.73
C VAL A 38 -4.78 2.60 8.92
N ASP A 39 -5.19 3.75 9.46
CA ASP A 39 -5.04 5.04 8.77
C ASP A 39 -3.57 5.39 8.51
N ARG A 40 -2.69 5.15 9.48
CA ARG A 40 -1.24 5.32 9.29
C ARG A 40 -0.69 4.36 8.24
N ILE A 41 -1.12 3.10 8.23
CA ILE A 41 -0.72 2.12 7.21
C ILE A 41 -1.17 2.56 5.82
N LEU A 42 -2.43 3.02 5.67
CA LEU A 42 -2.96 3.50 4.40
C LEU A 42 -2.20 4.72 3.88
N ALA A 43 -1.78 5.63 4.76
CA ALA A 43 -0.93 6.76 4.38
C ALA A 43 0.43 6.30 3.82
N SER A 44 1.09 5.35 4.47
CA SER A 44 2.35 4.76 3.97
C SER A 44 2.15 4.03 2.64
N ILE A 45 1.06 3.27 2.49
CA ILE A 45 0.69 2.60 1.23
C ILE A 45 0.49 3.63 0.12
N ARG A 46 -0.15 4.77 0.40
CA ARG A 46 -0.36 5.83 -0.59
C ARG A 46 0.97 6.40 -1.10
N MET A 47 1.96 6.56 -0.23
CA MET A 47 3.31 6.99 -0.64
C MET A 47 3.96 5.95 -1.55
N LEU A 48 3.84 4.66 -1.23
CA LEU A 48 4.33 3.59 -2.10
C LEU A 48 3.63 3.57 -3.46
N GLU A 49 2.32 3.78 -3.51
CA GLU A 49 1.57 3.91 -4.77
C GLU A 49 2.15 5.03 -5.65
N ILE A 50 2.42 6.20 -5.07
CA ILE A 50 3.03 7.33 -5.78
C ILE A 50 4.41 6.95 -6.28
N ASN A 51 5.30 6.48 -5.38
CA ASN A 51 6.68 6.16 -5.72
C ASN A 51 6.79 5.08 -6.81
N VAL A 52 5.93 4.07 -6.80
CA VAL A 52 5.95 2.99 -7.81
C VAL A 52 5.24 3.40 -9.10
N SER A 53 4.16 4.17 -9.03
CA SER A 53 3.46 4.65 -10.25
C SER A 53 4.30 5.66 -11.03
N ASP A 54 5.00 6.55 -10.32
CA ASP A 54 5.92 7.52 -10.93
C ASP A 54 7.02 6.80 -11.70
N VAL A 55 7.60 5.73 -11.13
CA VAL A 55 8.61 4.92 -11.80
C VAL A 55 8.01 4.13 -12.97
N LYS A 56 6.81 3.55 -12.84
CA LYS A 56 6.13 2.85 -13.93
C LYS A 56 5.83 3.77 -15.12
N GLY A 57 5.55 5.04 -14.89
CA GLY A 57 5.31 6.02 -15.95
C GLY A 57 6.56 6.46 -16.73
N LEU A 58 7.76 6.10 -16.25
CA LEU A 58 9.05 6.47 -16.84
C LEU A 58 9.71 5.33 -17.64
N LEU A 59 9.16 4.12 -17.58
CA LEU A 59 9.59 2.93 -18.33
C LEU A 59 8.63 2.63 -19.48
#